data_AF-A0A9P6Z9P0-F1
#
_entry.id   AF-A0A9P6Z9P0-F1
#
_cell.length_a   1.000
_cell.length_b   1.000
_cell.length_c   1.000
_cell.angle_alpha   90.00
_cell.angle_beta   90.00
_cell.angle_gamma   90.00
#
_symmetry.space_group_name_H-M   'P 1'
#
loop_
_entity.id
_entity.type
_entity.pdbx_description
1 polymer ?
#
loop_
_entity_poly.entity_id
_entity_poly.type
_entity_poly.pdbx_seq_one_letter_code
_entity_poly.pdbx_strand_id
1 'polypeptide(L)'
;MKKFNLDQPLAQQTISNILKNAETLYSNINVVNNGKRLTTTRYLQLADEVEKFVADMNNNNLPVNRDSILRYVRHIAQMKYRIPEKEISFSSGWLTKLFKRIGVKCSPMHGESASVDISSENIQNELRKIEDLLEPYVPVDIINFGETGLCYQQNTLKSDTLK
;
A
#
# COMPACT_ATOMS: atom_id res chain seq x y z
N MET A 1 3.74 -26.88 -34.02
CA MET A 1 4.71 -25.85 -33.57
C MET A 1 4.27 -24.43 -33.91
N LYS A 2 3.79 -24.13 -35.14
CA LYS A 2 3.20 -22.81 -35.50
C LYS A 2 2.06 -22.33 -34.58
N LYS A 3 1.23 -23.25 -34.05
CA LYS A 3 0.12 -22.93 -33.13
C LYS A 3 0.54 -22.26 -31.81
N PHE A 4 1.78 -22.46 -31.37
CA PHE A 4 2.28 -21.97 -30.07
C PHE A 4 3.51 -21.04 -30.21
N ASN A 5 3.88 -20.63 -31.43
CA ASN A 5 5.07 -19.80 -31.71
C ASN A 5 6.34 -20.27 -30.97
N LEU A 6 6.62 -21.58 -31.05
CA LEU A 6 7.85 -22.14 -30.49
C LEU A 6 8.88 -22.34 -31.62
N ASP A 7 10.06 -21.76 -31.44
CA ASP A 7 11.19 -21.88 -32.39
C ASP A 7 11.77 -23.30 -32.42
N GLN A 8 11.66 -24.04 -31.31
CA GLN A 8 12.13 -25.42 -31.17
C GLN A 8 11.13 -26.29 -30.42
N PRO A 9 11.11 -27.62 -30.67
CA PRO A 9 10.25 -28.54 -29.93
C PRO A 9 10.68 -28.58 -28.46
N LEU A 10 9.71 -28.68 -27.55
CA LEU A 10 10.00 -28.82 -26.12
C LEU A 10 10.67 -30.17 -25.86
N ALA A 11 11.72 -30.16 -25.03
CA ALA A 11 12.36 -31.39 -24.59
C ALA A 11 11.36 -32.29 -23.84
N GLN A 12 11.46 -33.61 -24.04
CA GLN A 12 10.57 -34.59 -23.41
C GLN A 12 10.56 -34.45 -21.88
N GLN A 13 11.72 -34.18 -21.28
CA GLN A 13 11.83 -33.94 -19.84
C GLN A 13 10.98 -32.74 -19.39
N THR A 14 10.92 -31.67 -20.18
CA THR A 14 10.11 -30.48 -19.89
C THR A 14 8.63 -30.82 -19.96
N ILE A 15 8.20 -31.60 -20.95
CA ILE A 15 6.81 -32.06 -21.07
C ILE A 15 6.42 -32.91 -19.86
N SER A 16 7.26 -33.88 -19.48
CA SER A 16 7.02 -34.71 -18.30
C SER A 16 6.97 -33.89 -17.01
N ASN A 17 7.84 -32.88 -16.86
CA ASN A 17 7.84 -32.02 -15.67
C ASN A 17 6.59 -31.14 -15.58
N ILE A 18 6.09 -30.62 -16.71
CA ILE A 18 4.84 -29.83 -16.75
C ILE A 18 3.66 -30.72 -16.37
N LEU A 19 3.56 -31.93 -16.95
CA LEU A 19 2.47 -32.86 -16.65
C LEU A 19 2.49 -33.29 -15.18
N LYS A 20 3.67 -33.60 -14.62
CA LYS A 20 3.81 -33.97 -13.20
C LYS A 20 3.37 -32.88 -12.23
N ASN A 21 3.53 -31.61 -12.61
CA ASN A 21 3.17 -30.46 -11.78
C ASN A 21 1.88 -29.78 -12.25
N ALA A 22 1.08 -30.42 -13.11
CA ALA A 22 -0.07 -29.77 -13.74
C ALA A 22 -1.06 -29.25 -12.70
N GLU A 23 -1.42 -30.06 -11.69
CA GLU A 23 -2.37 -29.64 -10.65
C GLU A 23 -1.91 -28.42 -9.86
N THR A 24 -0.62 -28.34 -9.51
CA THR A 24 -0.06 -27.19 -8.80
C THR A 24 0.01 -25.95 -9.68
N LEU A 25 0.24 -26.12 -10.99
CA LEU A 25 0.17 -25.02 -11.95
C LEU A 25 -1.26 -24.47 -12.11
N TYR A 26 -2.27 -25.35 -12.18
CA TYR A 26 -3.67 -24.93 -12.35
C TYR A 26 -4.27 -24.29 -11.09
N SER A 27 -3.91 -24.74 -9.91
CA SER A 27 -4.42 -24.19 -8.64
C SER A 27 -3.87 -22.80 -8.29
N ASN A 28 -2.79 -22.35 -8.93
CA ASN A 28 -2.11 -21.08 -8.65
C ASN A 28 -2.39 -19.96 -9.69
N ILE A 29 -3.36 -20.15 -10.59
CA ILE A 29 -3.65 -19.22 -11.70
C ILE A 29 -4.02 -17.80 -11.23
N ASN A 30 -4.46 -17.63 -9.97
CA ASN A 30 -4.78 -16.31 -9.41
C ASN A 30 -3.57 -15.37 -9.18
N VAL A 31 -2.33 -15.85 -9.37
CA VAL A 31 -1.12 -15.00 -9.22
C VAL A 31 -0.78 -14.30 -10.53
N VAL A 32 -1.44 -13.17 -10.80
CA VAL A 32 -1.05 -12.12 -11.76
C VAL A 32 -0.57 -12.67 -13.11
N ASN A 33 -1.52 -13.10 -13.95
CA ASN A 33 -1.60 -13.34 -15.40
C ASN A 33 -0.36 -13.56 -16.31
N ASN A 34 0.87 -13.14 -15.97
CA ASN A 34 2.07 -13.26 -16.82
C ASN A 34 3.33 -13.78 -16.08
N GLY A 35 3.18 -14.34 -14.87
CA GLY A 35 4.31 -14.86 -14.10
C GLY A 35 4.86 -16.19 -14.65
N LYS A 36 6.07 -16.18 -15.25
CA LYS A 36 6.76 -17.42 -15.70
C LYS A 36 7.21 -18.34 -14.56
N ARG A 37 7.25 -17.84 -13.31
CA ARG A 37 7.76 -18.56 -12.14
C ARG A 37 6.76 -18.44 -11.00
N LEU A 38 6.36 -19.58 -10.43
CA LEU A 38 5.74 -19.60 -9.11
C LEU A 38 6.79 -19.14 -8.10
N THR A 39 6.63 -17.91 -7.62
CA THR A 39 7.33 -17.46 -6.42
C THR A 39 6.41 -17.76 -5.26
N THR A 40 6.68 -18.80 -4.49
CA THR A 40 6.03 -18.99 -3.19
C THR A 40 6.67 -18.00 -2.23
N THR A 41 5.90 -17.08 -1.64
CA THR A 41 6.44 -16.23 -0.58
C THR A 41 6.77 -17.14 0.60
N ARG A 42 8.00 -17.06 1.11
CA ARG A 42 8.51 -17.95 2.18
C ARG A 42 7.66 -17.91 3.46
N TYR A 43 6.84 -16.87 3.63
CA TYR A 43 5.93 -16.67 4.76
C TYR A 43 4.56 -16.20 4.27
N LEU A 44 3.73 -17.14 3.81
CA LEU A 44 2.37 -16.83 3.37
C LEU A 44 1.52 -16.26 4.52
N GLN A 45 1.71 -16.77 5.74
CA GLN A 45 1.06 -16.27 6.95
C GLN A 45 1.26 -14.77 7.20
N LEU A 46 2.39 -14.17 6.78
CA LEU A 46 2.60 -12.73 6.92
C LEU A 46 1.77 -11.94 5.90
N ALA A 47 1.45 -12.54 4.76
CA ALA A 47 0.55 -11.94 3.79
C ALA A 47 -0.88 -11.84 4.36
N ASP A 48 -1.35 -12.92 4.96
CA ASP A 48 -2.68 -13.01 5.57
C ASP A 48 -2.85 -11.97 6.70
N GLU A 49 -1.82 -11.78 7.53
CA GLU A 49 -1.82 -10.77 8.59
C GLU A 49 -1.84 -9.34 8.04
N VAL A 50 -1.14 -9.07 6.93
CA VAL A 50 -1.19 -7.76 6.26
C VAL A 50 -2.57 -7.50 5.67
N GLU A 51 -3.15 -8.50 5.00
CA GLU A 51 -4.48 -8.40 4.42
C GLU A 51 -5.53 -8.11 5.48
N LYS A 52 -5.50 -8.85 6.60
CA LYS A 52 -6.39 -8.61 7.74
C LYS A 52 -6.20 -7.22 8.33
N PHE A 53 -4.97 -6.81 8.58
CA PHE A 53 -4.68 -5.49 9.13
C PHE A 53 -5.19 -4.35 8.23
N VAL A 54 -4.99 -4.46 6.92
CA VAL A 54 -5.48 -3.46 5.96
C VAL A 54 -7.01 -3.44 5.91
N ALA A 55 -7.66 -4.61 5.92
CA ALA A 55 -9.11 -4.70 5.98
C ALA A 55 -9.69 -4.07 7.25
N ASP A 56 -9.10 -4.37 8.42
CA ASP A 56 -9.52 -3.83 9.71
C ASP A 56 -9.40 -2.29 9.73
N MET A 57 -8.31 -1.73 9.21
CA MET A 57 -8.14 -0.27 9.16
C MET A 57 -9.12 0.40 8.19
N ASN A 58 -9.36 -0.19 7.02
CA ASN A 58 -10.35 0.31 6.07
C ASN A 58 -11.76 0.29 6.67
N ASN A 59 -12.13 -0.77 7.39
CA ASN A 59 -13.44 -0.87 8.07
C ASN A 59 -13.63 0.21 9.15
N ASN A 60 -12.54 0.71 9.72
CA ASN A 60 -12.56 1.80 10.70
C ASN A 60 -12.37 3.19 10.07
N ASN A 61 -12.36 3.30 8.74
CA ASN A 61 -12.05 4.53 7.99
C ASN A 61 -10.70 5.17 8.40
N LEU A 62 -9.75 4.35 8.85
CA LEU A 62 -8.44 4.83 9.28
C LEU A 62 -7.44 4.73 8.12
N PRO A 63 -6.75 5.83 7.79
CA PRO A 63 -5.74 5.78 6.77
C PRO A 63 -4.49 5.05 7.24
N VAL A 64 -3.92 4.24 6.36
CA VAL A 64 -2.78 3.39 6.68
C VAL A 64 -1.56 3.77 5.84
N ASN A 65 -0.50 4.21 6.52
CA ASN A 65 0.79 4.41 5.90
C ASN A 65 1.58 3.08 5.80
N ARG A 66 2.41 2.97 4.77
CA ARG A 66 3.35 1.86 4.54
C ARG A 66 4.25 1.60 5.75
N ASP A 67 4.76 2.63 6.41
CA ASP A 67 5.63 2.46 7.58
C ASP A 67 4.91 1.81 8.77
N SER A 68 3.64 2.16 8.99
CA SER A 68 2.80 1.53 10.01
C SER A 68 2.63 0.04 9.73
N ILE A 69 2.39 -0.32 8.46
CA ILE A 69 2.28 -1.73 8.05
C ILE A 69 3.62 -2.46 8.25
N LEU A 70 4.74 -1.87 7.85
CA LEU A 70 6.06 -2.47 8.07
C LEU A 70 6.38 -2.68 9.55
N ARG A 71 5.97 -1.75 10.42
CA ARG A 71 6.15 -1.85 11.86
C ARG A 71 5.29 -2.95 12.46
N TYR A 72 4.02 -3.02 12.06
CA TYR A 72 3.09 -4.08 12.47
C TYR A 72 3.60 -5.47 12.06
N VAL A 73 3.97 -5.64 10.79
CA VAL A 73 4.43 -6.94 10.27
C VAL A 73 5.72 -7.39 10.93
N ARG A 74 6.68 -6.48 11.16
CA ARG A 74 7.91 -6.80 11.91
C ARG A 74 7.60 -7.30 13.31
N HIS A 75 6.69 -6.63 14.00
CA HIS A 75 6.26 -7.03 15.33
C HIS A 75 5.61 -8.42 15.33
N ILE A 76 4.68 -8.68 14.40
CA ILE A 76 4.01 -9.98 14.27
C ILE A 76 5.00 -11.08 13.89
N ALA A 77 5.92 -10.82 12.97
CA ALA A 77 6.94 -11.78 12.56
C ALA A 77 7.80 -12.22 13.75
N GLN A 78 8.21 -11.29 14.61
CA GLN A 78 9.02 -11.56 15.80
C GLN A 78 8.21 -12.21 16.93
N MET A 79 7.07 -11.63 17.31
CA MET A 79 6.33 -12.03 18.50
C MET A 79 5.47 -13.27 18.29
N LYS A 80 4.79 -13.37 17.15
CA LYS A 80 3.86 -14.48 16.86
C LYS A 80 4.58 -15.65 16.21
N TYR A 81 5.40 -15.38 15.21
CA TYR A 81 6.02 -16.43 14.39
C TYR A 81 7.49 -16.71 14.70
N ARG A 82 8.11 -15.93 15.59
CA ARG A 82 9.53 -16.07 16.00
C ARG A 82 10.49 -16.11 14.80
N ILE A 83 10.18 -15.36 13.75
CA ILE A 83 11.01 -15.26 12.55
C ILE A 83 12.24 -14.39 12.85
N PRO A 84 13.47 -14.86 12.58
CA PRO A 84 14.68 -14.07 12.76
C PRO A 84 14.69 -12.82 11.88
N GLU A 85 15.11 -11.69 12.46
CA GLU A 85 15.12 -10.38 11.78
C GLU A 85 16.00 -10.35 10.52
N LYS A 86 17.05 -11.19 10.47
CA LYS A 86 17.96 -11.28 9.32
C LYS A 86 17.37 -12.06 8.14
N GLU A 87 16.27 -12.76 8.32
CA GLU A 87 15.69 -13.64 7.29
C GLU A 87 14.80 -12.88 6.30
N ILE A 88 14.22 -11.75 6.73
CA ILE A 88 13.38 -10.90 5.89
C ILE A 88 13.81 -9.45 6.07
N SER A 89 14.18 -8.78 4.98
CA SER A 89 14.62 -7.37 5.02
C SER A 89 13.50 -6.36 5.32
N PHE A 90 12.23 -6.81 5.33
CA PHE A 90 11.02 -5.99 5.45
C PHE A 90 11.11 -4.66 4.67
N SER A 91 11.70 -4.71 3.48
CA SER A 91 11.94 -3.53 2.66
C SER A 91 10.65 -3.01 2.01
N SER A 92 10.66 -1.74 1.61
CA SER A 92 9.56 -1.15 0.81
C SER A 92 9.29 -1.94 -0.48
N GLY A 93 10.33 -2.49 -1.11
CA GLY A 93 10.22 -3.36 -2.28
C GLY A 93 9.55 -4.69 -1.98
N TRP A 94 9.81 -5.29 -0.81
CA TRP A 94 9.10 -6.48 -0.34
C TRP A 94 7.61 -6.20 -0.16
N LEU A 95 7.27 -5.10 0.52
CA LEU A 95 5.87 -4.72 0.75
C LEU A 95 5.13 -4.43 -0.57
N THR A 96 5.78 -3.79 -1.53
CA THR A 96 5.20 -3.51 -2.85
C THR A 96 4.87 -4.79 -3.61
N LYS A 97 5.77 -5.79 -3.57
CA LYS A 97 5.53 -7.11 -4.17
C LYS A 97 4.40 -7.84 -3.45
N LEU A 98 4.32 -7.70 -2.13
CA LEU A 98 3.25 -8.27 -1.33
C LEU A 98 1.89 -7.68 -1.71
N PHE A 99 1.74 -6.35 -1.71
CA PHE A 99 0.49 -5.68 -2.12
C PHE A 99 0.04 -6.07 -3.52
N LYS A 100 0.98 -6.15 -4.47
CA LYS A 100 0.67 -6.61 -5.83
C LYS A 100 0.12 -8.04 -5.85
N ARG A 101 0.56 -8.90 -4.93
CA ARG A 101 0.08 -10.29 -4.83
C ARG A 101 -1.30 -10.37 -4.19
N ILE A 102 -1.52 -9.67 -3.08
CA ILE A 102 -2.80 -9.67 -2.35
C ILE A 102 -3.86 -8.74 -2.97
N GLY A 103 -3.53 -8.04 -4.06
CA GLY A 103 -4.46 -7.15 -4.75
C GLY A 103 -4.73 -5.82 -4.04
N VAL A 104 -3.96 -5.47 -3.00
CA VAL A 104 -4.09 -4.20 -2.29
C VAL A 104 -3.60 -3.06 -3.18
N LYS A 105 -4.48 -2.08 -3.41
CA LYS A 105 -4.15 -0.83 -4.13
C LYS A 105 -3.82 0.26 -3.10
N CYS A 106 -2.74 0.99 -3.33
CA CYS A 106 -2.46 2.22 -2.61
C CYS A 106 -3.00 3.40 -3.42
N SER A 107 -3.86 4.21 -2.82
CA SER A 107 -4.30 5.49 -3.38
C SER A 107 -3.73 6.63 -2.53
N PRO A 108 -3.33 7.76 -3.14
CA PRO A 108 -3.05 8.97 -2.37
C PRO A 108 -4.32 9.38 -1.62
N MET A 109 -4.22 9.67 -0.32
CA MET A 109 -5.28 10.41 0.35
C MET A 109 -5.28 11.82 -0.20
N HIS A 110 -6.40 12.21 -0.79
CA HIS A 110 -6.68 13.61 -1.06
C HIS A 110 -7.34 14.16 0.20
N GLY A 111 -6.95 15.36 0.64
CA GLY A 111 -7.62 16.04 1.75
C GLY A 111 -9.12 16.18 1.47
N GLU A 112 -9.90 16.22 2.53
CA GLU A 112 -11.38 16.25 2.48
C GLU A 112 -11.94 17.40 1.62
N SER A 113 -11.13 18.43 1.35
CA SER A 113 -11.47 19.57 0.51
C SER A 113 -11.96 19.22 -0.89
N ALA A 114 -11.56 18.06 -1.44
CA ALA A 114 -11.89 17.67 -2.82
C ALA A 114 -13.19 16.85 -2.95
N SER A 115 -13.78 16.37 -1.86
CA SER A 115 -14.98 15.51 -1.89
C SER A 115 -16.29 16.22 -1.53
N VAL A 116 -16.22 17.52 -1.26
CA VAL A 116 -17.35 18.33 -0.81
C VAL A 116 -18.19 18.74 -2.03
N ASP A 117 -19.45 18.31 -2.09
CA ASP A 117 -20.40 18.78 -3.10
C ASP A 117 -20.84 20.21 -2.77
N ILE A 118 -20.09 21.17 -3.32
CA ILE A 118 -20.31 22.60 -3.13
C ILE A 118 -21.73 23.02 -3.57
N SER A 119 -22.38 22.24 -4.44
CA SER A 119 -23.75 22.53 -4.90
C SER A 119 -24.85 22.09 -3.93
N SER A 120 -24.52 21.36 -2.86
CA SER A 120 -25.53 20.98 -1.86
C SER A 120 -26.03 22.20 -1.07
N GLU A 121 -27.33 22.21 -0.78
CA GLU A 121 -28.01 23.32 -0.10
C GLU A 121 -27.43 23.61 1.29
N ASN A 122 -27.00 22.58 2.02
CA ASN A 122 -26.36 22.74 3.32
C ASN A 122 -25.03 23.51 3.23
N ILE A 123 -24.21 23.21 2.23
CA ILE A 123 -22.91 23.86 2.06
C ILE A 123 -23.09 25.32 1.62
N GLN A 124 -24.06 25.58 0.73
CA GLN A 124 -24.41 26.94 0.32
C GLN A 124 -24.92 27.79 1.49
N ASN A 125 -25.71 27.21 2.40
CA ASN A 125 -26.19 27.90 3.59
C ASN A 125 -25.05 28.23 4.57
N GLU A 126 -24.10 27.32 4.79
CA GLU A 126 -22.94 27.59 5.65
C GLU A 126 -22.01 28.65 5.03
N LEU A 127 -21.79 28.62 3.70
CA LEU A 127 -21.02 29.66 3.00
C LEU A 127 -21.63 31.05 3.20
N ARG A 128 -22.96 31.16 3.08
CA ARG A 128 -23.66 32.43 3.30
C ARG A 128 -23.49 32.96 4.72
N LYS A 129 -23.54 32.08 5.73
CA LYS A 129 -23.28 32.47 7.13
C LYS A 129 -21.86 33.02 7.32
N ILE A 130 -20.87 32.42 6.64
CA ILE A 130 -19.49 32.89 6.67
C ILE A 130 -19.38 34.25 5.98
N GLU A 131 -20.04 34.43 4.82
CA GLU A 131 -20.08 35.72 4.12
C GLU A 131 -20.70 36.83 5.00
N ASP A 132 -21.84 36.56 5.63
CA ASP A 132 -22.51 37.50 6.55
C ASP A 132 -21.60 37.87 7.75
N LEU A 133 -20.84 36.90 8.27
CA LEU A 133 -19.92 37.12 9.39
C LEU A 133 -18.71 37.99 8.98
N LEU A 134 -18.30 37.90 7.71
CA LEU A 134 -17.13 38.61 7.18
C LEU A 134 -17.48 39.99 6.60
N GLU A 135 -18.76 40.29 6.32
CA GLU A 135 -19.23 41.58 5.77
C GLU A 135 -18.64 42.82 6.47
N PRO A 136 -18.50 42.87 7.82
CA PRO A 136 -17.99 44.06 8.50
C PRO A 136 -16.47 44.27 8.38
N TYR A 137 -15.73 43.26 7.92
CA TYR A 137 -14.27 43.26 7.91
C TYR A 137 -13.74 43.59 6.51
N VAL A 138 -12.75 44.46 6.43
CA VAL A 138 -12.04 44.70 5.17
C VAL A 138 -11.09 43.53 4.87
N PRO A 139 -10.82 43.19 3.59
CA PRO A 139 -10.03 42.00 3.25
C PRO A 139 -8.63 41.94 3.88
N VAL A 140 -8.02 43.09 4.18
CA VAL A 140 -6.70 43.17 4.84
C VAL A 140 -6.73 42.69 6.30
N ASP A 141 -7.91 42.70 6.93
CA ASP A 141 -8.12 42.25 8.31
C ASP A 141 -8.58 40.77 8.38
N ILE A 142 -8.81 40.14 7.23
CA ILE A 142 -9.20 38.72 7.13
C ILE A 142 -7.95 37.89 6.88
N ILE A 143 -7.43 37.28 7.95
CA ILE A 143 -6.24 36.44 7.90
C ILE A 143 -6.65 34.97 7.99
N ASN A 144 -6.26 34.16 7.00
CA ASN A 144 -6.47 32.71 7.06
C ASN A 144 -5.41 32.06 7.98
N PHE A 145 -5.85 31.29 8.96
CA PHE A 145 -5.00 30.46 9.81
C PHE A 145 -5.15 28.96 9.50
N GLY A 146 -5.44 28.63 8.23
CA GLY A 146 -5.52 27.26 7.73
C GLY A 146 -4.13 26.64 7.50
N GLU A 147 -3.92 25.45 8.07
CA GLU A 147 -2.73 24.59 7.94
C GLU A 147 -1.37 25.30 8.02
N THR A 148 -1.04 25.88 9.17
CA THR A 148 0.39 26.05 9.53
C THR A 148 0.91 24.72 10.09
N GLY A 149 1.28 23.80 9.20
CA GLY A 149 2.05 22.62 9.57
C GLY A 149 3.46 23.04 9.97
N LEU A 150 3.72 23.19 11.28
CA LEU A 150 5.08 23.29 11.80
C LEU A 150 5.80 21.96 11.55
N CYS A 151 6.43 21.83 10.38
CA CYS A 151 7.41 20.77 10.15
C CYS A 151 8.66 21.10 10.95
N TYR A 152 8.74 20.65 12.21
CA TYR A 152 10.01 20.57 12.91
C TYR A 152 10.87 19.55 12.16
N GLN A 153 11.73 20.04 11.28
CA GLN A 153 12.80 19.26 10.71
C GLN A 153 13.78 19.00 11.86
N GLN A 154 13.55 17.90 12.58
CA GLN A 154 14.53 17.37 13.51
C GLN A 154 15.69 16.89 12.62
N ASN A 155 16.64 17.80 12.37
CA ASN A 155 17.93 17.43 11.82
C ASN A 155 18.50 16.39 12.78
N THR A 156 18.35 15.12 12.43
CA THR A 156 19.28 14.11 12.91
C THR A 156 20.62 14.58 12.39
N LEU A 157 21.41 15.16 13.27
CA LEU A 157 22.82 15.40 13.01
C LEU A 157 23.35 14.08 12.47
N LYS A 158 23.65 14.05 11.17
CA LYS A 158 24.61 13.09 10.65
C LYS A 158 25.85 13.38 11.46
N SER A 159 26.14 12.51 12.43
CA SER A 159 27.46 12.43 13.01
C SER A 159 28.36 11.92 11.89
N ASP A 160 28.82 12.86 11.06
CA ASP A 160 29.97 12.64 10.22
C ASP A 160 31.15 12.29 11.12
N THR A 161 31.71 11.13 10.81
CA THR A 161 33.03 10.57 11.12
C THR A 161 34.01 11.43 11.95
N LEU A 162 34.53 10.84 13.03
CA LEU A 162 35.92 11.03 13.43
C LEU A 162 36.56 9.65 13.68
N LYS A 163 37.84 9.58 13.32
CA LYS A 163 38.73 8.43 13.12
C LYS A 163 38.71 7.35 14.20
#